data_AF-A0A967E235-F1
#
_entry.id   AF-A0A967E235-F1
#
_cell.length_a   1.000
_cell.length_b   1.000
_cell.length_c   1.000
_cell.angle_alpha   90.00
_cell.angle_beta   90.00
_cell.angle_gamma   90.00
#
_symmetry.space_group_name_H-M   'P 1'
#
loop_
_entity.id
_entity.type
_entity.pdbx_description
1 polymer ?
#
loop_
_entity_poly.entity_id
_entity_poly.type
_entity_poly.pdbx_seq_one_letter_code
_entity_poly.pdbx_strand_id
1 'polypeptide(L)'
;MEDIFFGARAVGETVYSVDSARVTCRISEHWKTQHTMTSYCGGSEEYTVTKRCGLTKTDLETLTTSLSSTIGIPKLAELKSAVEEKVGSEIKWEFGLETQHKHAVQAPPCGRRTDIVYQKFRDYDFLLNRKNWLGRTHTRSWSVSEAISNYCVQPEIEVWIPECQCQKKVDPPRFDIMPAVLQIGSVCLGIEIWSSSSGVRLNFAGRLAALDSMPNRPIKLEIPKSILSPIVLWLAGTTDDPAKAMLLPNYELFPQAELSPQAQTEIPQEESFTDLVQLKEESAQAIRKYVQSDIMMG
;
A
#
# COMPACT_ATOMS: atom_id res chain seq x y z
N MET A 1 -17.38 4.26 -5.40
CA MET A 1 -15.94 4.50 -5.67
C MET A 1 -15.23 3.25 -5.18
N GLU A 2 -14.37 2.60 -5.95
CA GLU A 2 -13.64 1.41 -5.46
C GLU A 2 -12.59 1.83 -4.43
N ASP A 3 -12.46 1.04 -3.36
CA ASP A 3 -11.43 1.25 -2.34
C ASP A 3 -10.04 0.86 -2.87
N ILE A 4 -9.06 1.71 -2.58
CA ILE A 4 -7.65 1.41 -2.88
C ILE A 4 -7.15 0.39 -1.86
N PHE A 5 -6.43 -0.61 -2.35
CA PHE A 5 -5.73 -1.59 -1.53
C PHE A 5 -4.25 -1.64 -1.92
N PHE A 6 -3.41 -2.02 -0.95
CA PHE A 6 -1.97 -2.15 -1.17
C PHE A 6 -1.61 -3.56 -1.62
N GLY A 7 -0.63 -3.65 -2.52
CA GLY A 7 -0.14 -4.92 -3.06
C GLY A 7 -1.07 -5.51 -4.13
N ALA A 8 -0.95 -6.82 -4.34
CA ALA A 8 -1.75 -7.56 -5.31
C ALA A 8 -2.83 -8.36 -4.59
N ARG A 9 -4.07 -8.25 -5.09
CA ARG A 9 -5.23 -9.01 -4.64
C ARG A 9 -5.53 -10.11 -5.64
N ALA A 10 -5.54 -11.37 -5.20
CA ALA A 10 -5.96 -12.48 -6.05
C ALA A 10 -7.44 -12.31 -6.43
N VAL A 11 -7.73 -12.41 -7.74
CA VAL A 11 -9.09 -12.38 -8.29
C VAL A 11 -9.57 -13.79 -8.58
N GLY A 12 -8.68 -14.62 -9.14
CA GLY A 12 -9.03 -15.99 -9.49
C GLY A 12 -7.90 -16.74 -10.16
N GLU A 13 -8.19 -18.01 -10.45
CA GLU A 13 -7.31 -18.88 -11.22
C GLU A 13 -8.17 -19.66 -12.22
N THR A 14 -7.67 -19.78 -13.45
CA THR A 14 -8.24 -20.63 -14.49
C THR A 14 -7.19 -21.62 -14.94
N VAL A 15 -7.57 -22.90 -14.99
CA VAL A 15 -6.72 -23.97 -15.52
C VAL A 15 -7.32 -24.44 -16.81
N TYR A 16 -6.51 -24.46 -17.86
CA TYR A 16 -6.87 -24.93 -19.17
C TYR A 16 -5.93 -26.05 -19.61
N SER A 17 -6.47 -27.17 -20.08
CA SER A 17 -5.68 -28.33 -20.52
C SER A 17 -6.03 -28.69 -21.95
N VAL A 18 -5.01 -28.86 -22.80
CA VAL A 18 -5.12 -29.30 -24.20
C VAL A 18 -4.03 -30.31 -24.48
N ASP A 19 -4.40 -31.50 -24.95
CA ASP A 19 -3.48 -32.59 -25.23
C ASP A 19 -2.54 -32.89 -24.05
N SER A 20 -1.24 -32.64 -24.23
CA SER A 20 -0.16 -32.80 -23.26
C SER A 20 0.24 -31.51 -22.55
N ALA A 21 -0.46 -30.41 -22.82
CA ALA A 21 -0.20 -29.08 -22.29
C ALA A 21 -1.28 -28.65 -21.27
N ARG A 22 -0.83 -28.03 -20.17
CA ARG A 22 -1.67 -27.42 -19.15
C ARG A 22 -1.22 -25.99 -18.95
N VAL A 23 -2.11 -25.04 -19.18
CA VAL A 23 -1.93 -23.61 -18.91
C VAL A 23 -2.70 -23.27 -17.65
N THR A 24 -2.01 -22.71 -16.65
CA THR A 24 -2.65 -22.11 -15.48
C THR A 24 -2.53 -20.61 -15.62
N CYS A 25 -3.64 -19.89 -15.55
CA CYS A 25 -3.68 -18.43 -15.55
C CYS A 25 -4.13 -17.98 -14.15
N ARG A 26 -3.24 -17.33 -13.42
CA ARG A 26 -3.56 -16.65 -12.16
C ARG A 26 -3.82 -15.19 -12.45
N ILE A 27 -4.89 -14.69 -11.85
CA ILE A 27 -5.38 -13.34 -12.08
C ILE A 27 -5.25 -12.59 -10.77
N SER A 28 -4.54 -11.47 -10.80
CA SER A 28 -4.46 -10.57 -9.65
C SER A 28 -4.74 -9.14 -10.08
N GLU A 29 -5.19 -8.31 -9.15
CA GLU A 29 -5.38 -6.89 -9.34
C GLU A 29 -4.48 -6.11 -8.40
N HIS A 30 -3.96 -4.97 -8.83
CA HIS A 30 -3.22 -4.06 -7.98
C HIS A 30 -3.45 -2.62 -8.39
N TRP A 31 -3.19 -1.69 -7.48
CA TRP A 31 -3.21 -0.26 -7.77
C TRP A 31 -1.78 0.23 -8.00
N LYS A 32 -1.58 1.01 -9.06
CA LYS A 32 -0.29 1.63 -9.39
C LYS A 32 -0.44 3.13 -9.48
N THR A 33 0.45 3.84 -8.80
CA THR A 33 0.59 5.29 -8.91
C THR A 33 0.93 5.67 -10.34
N GLN A 34 0.08 6.50 -10.95
CA GLN A 34 0.33 7.06 -12.28
C GLN A 34 0.95 8.45 -12.17
N HIS A 35 0.47 9.23 -11.21
CA HIS A 35 0.88 10.61 -11.06
C HIS A 35 0.75 11.07 -9.61
N THR A 36 1.65 11.95 -9.20
CA THR A 36 1.60 12.64 -7.92
C THR A 36 1.77 14.11 -8.22
N MET A 37 0.81 14.92 -7.77
CA MET A 37 0.83 16.36 -7.96
C MET A 37 0.75 17.05 -6.61
N THR A 38 1.56 18.10 -6.41
CA THR A 38 1.51 18.89 -5.19
C THR A 38 1.35 20.35 -5.53
N SER A 39 0.28 20.97 -5.03
CA SER A 39 0.06 22.41 -5.13
C SER A 39 0.26 23.08 -3.76
N TYR A 40 0.62 24.36 -3.76
CA TYR A 40 1.00 25.11 -2.56
C TYR A 40 0.23 26.44 -2.46
N CYS A 41 -0.05 26.84 -1.22
CA CYS A 41 -0.43 28.19 -0.79
C CYS A 41 -1.50 28.85 -1.70
N GLY A 42 -2.65 28.18 -1.83
CA GLY A 42 -3.80 28.63 -2.62
C GLY A 42 -3.67 28.42 -4.13
N GLY A 43 -2.54 27.87 -4.58
CA GLY A 43 -2.33 27.48 -5.96
C GLY A 43 -3.39 26.51 -6.47
N SER A 44 -3.69 26.67 -7.76
CA SER A 44 -4.46 25.72 -8.53
C SER A 44 -3.56 25.20 -9.63
N GLU A 45 -3.37 23.89 -9.70
CA GLU A 45 -2.65 23.26 -10.79
C GLU A 45 -3.59 22.28 -11.50
N GLU A 46 -3.64 22.38 -12.83
CA GLU A 46 -4.34 21.43 -13.66
C GLU A 46 -3.33 20.49 -14.30
N TYR A 47 -3.61 19.19 -14.29
CA TYR A 47 -2.80 18.20 -14.97
C TYR A 47 -3.66 17.24 -15.76
N THR A 48 -3.05 16.72 -16.83
CA THR A 48 -3.69 15.75 -17.72
C THR A 48 -3.16 14.36 -17.39
N VAL A 49 -4.05 13.49 -16.92
CA VAL A 49 -3.78 12.05 -16.77
C VAL A 49 -4.13 11.38 -18.08
N THR A 50 -3.13 10.76 -18.71
CA THR A 50 -3.36 9.86 -19.85
C THR A 50 -3.85 8.53 -19.31
N LYS A 51 -5.13 8.25 -19.53
CA LYS A 51 -5.73 6.97 -19.20
C LYS A 51 -5.37 5.93 -20.23
N ARG A 52 -4.73 4.85 -19.83
CA ARG A 52 -4.45 3.70 -20.69
C ARG A 52 -5.41 2.58 -20.35
N CYS A 53 -6.15 2.04 -21.31
CA CYS A 53 -7.05 0.91 -21.09
C CYS A 53 -6.69 -0.23 -22.05
N GLY A 54 -6.28 -1.40 -21.52
CA GLY A 54 -5.89 -2.56 -22.31
C GLY A 54 -4.44 -3.00 -22.08
N LEU A 55 -3.91 -3.82 -22.99
CA LEU A 55 -2.52 -4.32 -22.95
C LEU A 55 -1.58 -3.38 -23.72
N THR A 56 -0.31 -3.37 -23.33
CA THR A 56 0.73 -2.79 -24.18
C THR A 56 0.90 -3.62 -25.45
N LYS A 57 1.45 -3.02 -26.52
CA LYS A 57 1.73 -3.76 -27.76
C LYS A 57 2.63 -4.97 -27.51
N THR A 58 3.68 -4.79 -26.71
CA THR A 58 4.62 -5.85 -26.34
C THR A 58 3.94 -6.97 -25.56
N ASP A 59 3.06 -6.64 -24.62
CA ASP A 59 2.33 -7.63 -23.83
C ASP A 59 1.32 -8.39 -24.69
N LEU A 60 0.63 -7.71 -25.59
CA LEU A 60 -0.30 -8.33 -26.54
C LEU A 60 0.43 -9.29 -27.50
N GLU A 61 1.58 -8.87 -28.03
CA GLU A 61 2.43 -9.71 -28.88
C GLU A 61 2.96 -10.92 -28.10
N THR A 62 3.38 -10.72 -26.85
CA THR A 62 3.84 -11.79 -25.97
C THR A 62 2.73 -12.80 -25.66
N LEU A 63 1.55 -12.30 -25.32
CA LEU A 63 0.36 -13.10 -25.06
C LEU A 63 -0.03 -13.91 -26.30
N THR A 64 -0.17 -13.24 -27.44
CA THR A 64 -0.60 -13.86 -28.70
C THR A 64 0.43 -14.88 -29.17
N THR A 65 1.72 -14.55 -29.16
CA THR A 65 2.78 -15.46 -29.63
C THR A 65 2.93 -16.66 -28.71
N SER A 66 2.91 -16.46 -27.39
CA SER A 66 3.14 -17.53 -26.42
C SER A 66 1.94 -18.49 -26.31
N LEU A 67 0.71 -17.97 -26.33
CA LEU A 67 -0.48 -18.80 -26.23
C LEU A 67 -0.90 -19.40 -27.57
N SER A 68 -0.89 -18.63 -28.67
CA SER A 68 -1.34 -19.15 -29.96
C SER A 68 -0.43 -20.27 -30.48
N SER A 69 0.87 -20.20 -30.23
CA SER A 69 1.80 -21.28 -30.57
C SER A 69 1.62 -22.55 -29.73
N THR A 70 0.95 -22.44 -28.57
CA THR A 70 0.81 -23.55 -27.62
C THR A 70 -0.56 -24.21 -27.70
N ILE A 71 -1.63 -23.44 -27.66
CA ILE A 71 -3.02 -23.94 -27.59
C ILE A 71 -3.84 -23.67 -28.86
N GLY A 72 -3.31 -22.85 -29.78
CA GLY A 72 -4.03 -22.42 -30.99
C GLY A 72 -5.00 -21.25 -30.74
N ILE A 73 -5.30 -20.50 -31.82
CA ILE A 73 -6.13 -19.29 -31.77
C ILE A 73 -7.56 -19.55 -31.24
N PRO A 74 -8.28 -20.62 -31.66
CA PRO A 74 -9.63 -20.87 -31.14
C PRO A 74 -9.65 -21.08 -29.62
N LYS A 75 -8.61 -21.72 -29.08
CA LYS A 75 -8.50 -21.99 -27.65
C LYS A 75 -8.05 -20.78 -26.83
N LEU A 76 -7.35 -19.83 -27.45
CA LEU A 76 -7.08 -18.54 -26.83
C LEU A 76 -8.38 -17.77 -26.55
N ALA A 77 -9.36 -17.84 -27.46
CA ALA A 77 -10.67 -17.23 -27.24
C ALA A 77 -11.43 -17.91 -26.09
N GLU A 78 -11.44 -19.25 -26.02
CA GLU A 78 -12.03 -19.99 -24.90
C GLU A 78 -11.37 -19.61 -23.56
N LEU A 79 -10.04 -19.52 -23.54
CA LEU A 79 -9.30 -19.08 -22.34
C LEU A 79 -9.70 -17.66 -21.95
N LYS A 80 -9.77 -16.72 -22.91
CA LYS A 80 -10.22 -15.35 -22.65
C LYS A 80 -11.61 -15.35 -22.01
N SER A 81 -12.57 -16.05 -22.58
CA SER A 81 -13.93 -16.13 -22.04
C SER A 81 -13.98 -16.74 -20.64
N ALA A 82 -13.18 -17.78 -20.36
CA ALA A 82 -13.09 -18.37 -19.03
C ALA A 82 -12.49 -17.39 -17.99
N VAL A 83 -11.53 -16.55 -18.41
CA VAL A 83 -10.96 -15.51 -17.56
C VAL A 83 -11.98 -14.38 -17.34
N GLU A 84 -12.73 -13.97 -18.36
CA GLU A 84 -13.83 -12.98 -18.25
C GLU A 84 -14.91 -13.43 -17.27
N GLU A 85 -15.30 -14.71 -17.32
CA GLU A 85 -16.25 -15.30 -16.37
C GLU A 85 -15.74 -15.22 -14.92
N LYS A 86 -14.44 -15.49 -14.68
CA LYS A 86 -13.85 -15.40 -13.33
C LYS A 86 -13.75 -13.97 -12.82
N VAL A 87 -13.42 -13.05 -13.70
CA VAL A 87 -13.25 -11.64 -13.36
C VAL A 87 -14.61 -10.96 -13.15
N GLY A 88 -15.66 -11.45 -13.82
CA GLY A 88 -16.97 -10.80 -13.82
C GLY A 88 -17.01 -9.49 -14.62
N SER A 89 -16.03 -9.27 -15.50
CA SER A 89 -15.97 -8.12 -16.40
C SER A 89 -15.35 -8.50 -17.73
N GLU A 90 -15.65 -7.72 -18.77
CA GLU A 90 -14.97 -7.82 -20.07
C GLU A 90 -13.46 -7.60 -19.91
N ILE A 91 -12.68 -8.35 -20.69
CA ILE A 91 -11.22 -8.25 -20.72
C ILE A 91 -10.78 -7.64 -22.04
N LYS A 92 -9.96 -6.60 -21.96
CA LYS A 92 -9.43 -5.88 -23.12
C LYS A 92 -8.01 -6.35 -23.41
N TRP A 93 -7.88 -7.58 -23.89
CA TRP A 93 -6.65 -8.08 -24.53
C TRP A 93 -6.48 -7.51 -25.93
N GLU A 94 -6.51 -6.20 -26.03
CA GLU A 94 -6.31 -5.40 -27.21
C GLU A 94 -5.34 -4.27 -26.90
N PHE A 95 -4.81 -3.63 -27.94
CA PHE A 95 -3.88 -2.52 -27.76
C PHE A 95 -4.56 -1.37 -27.01
N GLY A 96 -3.83 -0.82 -26.04
CA GLY A 96 -4.34 0.20 -25.14
C GLY A 96 -4.94 1.42 -25.85
N LEU A 97 -6.17 1.79 -25.49
CA LEU A 97 -6.73 3.11 -25.84
C LEU A 97 -6.20 4.15 -24.85
N GLU A 98 -5.79 5.31 -25.36
CA GLU A 98 -5.36 6.45 -24.55
C GLU A 98 -6.47 7.51 -24.47
N THR A 99 -6.92 7.87 -23.26
CA THR A 99 -7.92 8.94 -23.04
C THR A 99 -7.38 9.96 -22.05
N GLN A 100 -7.36 11.23 -22.41
CA GLN A 100 -6.85 12.28 -21.53
C GLN A 100 -7.93 12.81 -20.59
N HIS A 101 -7.63 12.88 -19.29
CA HIS A 101 -8.49 13.50 -18.29
C HIS A 101 -7.77 14.61 -17.56
N LYS A 102 -8.42 15.77 -17.46
CA LYS A 102 -7.92 16.91 -16.71
C LYS A 102 -8.38 16.81 -15.27
N HIS A 103 -7.45 16.99 -14.34
CA HIS A 103 -7.69 17.03 -12.91
C HIS A 103 -7.09 18.32 -12.35
N ALA A 104 -7.88 19.04 -11.55
CA ALA A 104 -7.43 20.23 -10.85
C ALA A 104 -7.12 19.89 -9.39
N VAL A 105 -5.92 20.22 -8.94
CA VAL A 105 -5.53 20.20 -7.52
C VAL A 105 -5.61 21.63 -7.01
N GLN A 106 -6.47 21.85 -6.04
CA GLN A 106 -6.58 23.14 -5.36
C GLN A 106 -5.97 23.02 -3.96
N ALA A 107 -4.84 23.70 -3.75
CA ALA A 107 -4.24 23.79 -2.43
C ALA A 107 -5.06 24.70 -1.50
N PRO A 108 -5.01 24.45 -0.18
CA PRO A 108 -5.53 25.40 0.79
C PRO A 108 -4.80 26.75 0.69
N PRO A 109 -5.43 27.88 1.07
CA PRO A 109 -4.84 29.22 0.94
C PRO A 109 -3.43 29.36 1.53
N CYS A 110 -3.14 28.61 2.59
CA CYS A 110 -1.81 28.45 3.17
C CYS A 110 -1.56 26.96 3.38
N GLY A 111 -0.38 26.46 3.02
CA GLY A 111 -0.06 25.04 3.13
C GLY A 111 0.14 24.34 1.78
N ARG A 112 0.07 23.02 1.76
CA ARG A 112 0.21 22.21 0.55
C ARG A 112 -0.88 21.16 0.47
N ARG A 113 -1.27 20.81 -0.75
CA ARG A 113 -2.08 19.64 -1.04
C ARG A 113 -1.36 18.76 -2.05
N THR A 114 -1.17 17.49 -1.70
CA THR A 114 -0.65 16.46 -2.59
C THR A 114 -1.77 15.50 -2.96
N ASP A 115 -2.11 15.42 -4.24
CA ASP A 115 -3.05 14.43 -4.78
C ASP A 115 -2.27 13.35 -5.53
N ILE A 116 -2.57 12.09 -5.23
CA ILE A 116 -2.06 10.93 -5.98
C ILE A 116 -3.17 10.34 -6.84
N VAL A 117 -2.86 10.13 -8.11
CA VAL A 117 -3.69 9.37 -9.03
C VAL A 117 -3.21 7.95 -9.11
N TYR A 118 -4.09 7.04 -8.76
CA TYR A 118 -3.91 5.61 -8.91
C TYR A 118 -4.71 5.11 -10.10
N GLN A 119 -4.12 4.15 -10.80
CA GLN A 119 -4.81 3.34 -11.78
C GLN A 119 -4.79 1.89 -11.33
N LYS A 120 -5.91 1.20 -11.54
CA LYS A 120 -6.02 -0.23 -11.29
C LYS A 120 -5.45 -1.01 -12.48
N PHE A 121 -4.63 -2.01 -12.19
CA PHE A 121 -4.08 -2.95 -13.15
C PHE A 121 -4.56 -4.36 -12.81
N ARG A 122 -4.63 -5.19 -13.84
CA ARG A 122 -4.89 -6.63 -13.72
C ARG A 122 -3.75 -7.39 -14.34
N ASP A 123 -3.11 -8.24 -13.54
CA ASP A 123 -2.01 -9.08 -13.98
C ASP A 123 -2.52 -10.49 -14.27
N TYR A 124 -2.04 -11.04 -15.38
CA TYR A 124 -2.30 -12.39 -15.81
C TYR A 124 -0.98 -13.16 -15.81
N ASP A 125 -0.78 -13.97 -14.77
CA ASP A 125 0.39 -14.83 -14.62
C ASP A 125 0.09 -16.20 -15.23
N PHE A 126 0.74 -16.50 -16.34
CA PHE A 126 0.58 -17.76 -17.04
C PHE A 126 1.69 -18.74 -16.67
N LEU A 127 1.30 -19.98 -16.41
CA LEU A 127 2.20 -21.12 -16.22
C LEU A 127 1.79 -22.23 -17.18
N LEU A 128 2.62 -22.46 -18.19
CA LEU A 128 2.51 -23.56 -19.13
C LEU A 128 3.35 -24.74 -18.65
N ASN A 129 2.73 -25.91 -18.52
CA ASN A 129 3.40 -27.19 -18.35
C ASN A 129 3.05 -28.10 -19.53
N ARG A 130 4.04 -28.52 -20.31
CA ARG A 130 3.83 -29.41 -21.47
C ARG A 130 4.74 -30.62 -21.43
N LYS A 131 4.19 -31.82 -21.59
CA LYS A 131 5.01 -33.02 -21.77
C LYS A 131 5.47 -33.14 -23.22
N ASN A 132 6.76 -33.40 -23.44
CA ASN A 132 7.28 -33.74 -24.75
C ASN A 132 7.10 -35.25 -25.04
N TRP A 133 7.47 -35.69 -26.25
CA TRP A 133 7.36 -37.09 -26.67
C TRP A 133 8.21 -38.07 -25.85
N LEU A 134 9.24 -37.56 -25.14
CA LEU A 134 10.06 -38.32 -24.19
C LEU A 134 9.47 -38.35 -22.76
N GLY A 135 8.26 -37.80 -22.57
CA GLY A 135 7.61 -37.69 -21.26
C GLY A 135 8.23 -36.65 -20.32
N ARG A 136 9.21 -35.86 -20.78
CA ARG A 136 9.79 -34.76 -19.98
C ARG A 136 8.85 -33.56 -19.99
N THR A 137 8.65 -32.95 -18.82
CA THR A 137 7.85 -31.73 -18.69
C THR A 137 8.71 -30.51 -19.01
N HIS A 138 8.25 -29.70 -19.95
CA HIS A 138 8.74 -28.36 -20.21
C HIS A 138 7.80 -27.35 -19.54
N THR A 139 8.36 -26.52 -18.67
CA THR A 139 7.62 -25.48 -17.95
C THR A 139 8.04 -24.10 -18.44
N ARG A 140 7.07 -23.24 -18.73
CA ARG A 140 7.30 -21.85 -19.10
C ARG A 140 6.33 -20.96 -18.35
N SER A 141 6.82 -19.86 -17.79
CA SER A 141 6.00 -18.84 -17.16
C SER A 141 6.18 -17.48 -17.84
N TRP A 142 5.13 -16.69 -17.89
CA TRP A 142 5.18 -15.29 -18.30
C TRP A 142 3.99 -14.55 -17.70
N SER A 143 4.11 -13.22 -17.64
CA SER A 143 3.08 -12.36 -17.08
C SER A 143 2.77 -11.25 -18.06
N VAL A 144 1.51 -10.80 -18.08
CA VAL A 144 1.09 -9.60 -18.81
C VAL A 144 0.18 -8.76 -17.92
N SER A 145 0.29 -7.44 -18.03
CA SER A 145 -0.48 -6.50 -17.22
C SER A 145 -1.43 -5.70 -18.10
N GLU A 146 -2.72 -5.78 -17.79
CA GLU A 146 -3.77 -4.97 -18.39
C GLU A 146 -4.04 -3.74 -17.52
N ALA A 147 -4.03 -2.58 -18.16
CA ALA A 147 -4.45 -1.34 -17.55
C ALA A 147 -5.99 -1.28 -17.56
N ILE A 148 -6.63 -1.26 -16.39
CA ILE A 148 -8.10 -1.20 -16.27
C ILE A 148 -8.55 0.26 -16.29
N SER A 149 -9.77 0.53 -16.76
CA SER A 149 -10.36 1.87 -16.80
C SER A 149 -10.60 2.53 -15.43
N ASN A 150 -10.35 1.81 -14.34
CA ASN A 150 -10.62 2.26 -12.98
C ASN A 150 -9.48 3.15 -12.48
N TYR A 151 -9.84 4.35 -12.04
CA TYR A 151 -8.93 5.33 -11.44
C TYR A 151 -9.48 5.80 -10.11
N CYS A 152 -8.57 6.14 -9.21
CA CYS A 152 -8.90 6.78 -7.95
C CYS A 152 -7.92 7.93 -7.73
N VAL A 153 -8.43 9.07 -7.29
CA VAL A 153 -7.60 10.20 -6.86
C VAL A 153 -7.77 10.31 -5.36
N GLN A 154 -6.66 10.20 -4.62
CA GLN A 154 -6.68 10.39 -3.18
C GLN A 154 -5.80 11.57 -2.79
N PRO A 155 -6.31 12.50 -1.95
CA PRO A 155 -5.45 13.46 -1.29
C PRO A 155 -4.59 12.69 -0.30
N GLU A 156 -3.29 12.66 -0.54
CA GLU A 156 -2.32 11.99 0.32
C GLU A 156 -2.01 12.86 1.54
N ILE A 157 -1.81 14.15 1.32
CA ILE A 157 -1.37 15.09 2.35
C ILE A 157 -1.99 16.46 2.09
N GLU A 158 -2.81 16.93 3.03
CA GLU A 158 -3.15 18.35 3.17
C GLU A 158 -2.47 18.85 4.44
N VAL A 159 -1.42 19.66 4.29
CA VAL A 159 -0.64 20.18 5.42
C VAL A 159 -0.72 21.69 5.40
N TRP A 160 -1.20 22.25 6.50
CA TRP A 160 -1.06 23.66 6.75
C TRP A 160 0.40 23.99 7.11
N ILE A 161 0.98 25.01 6.48
CA ILE A 161 2.36 25.45 6.77
C ILE A 161 2.29 26.88 7.34
N PRO A 162 2.32 27.05 8.67
CA PRO A 162 2.21 28.37 9.33
C PRO A 162 3.28 29.37 8.88
N GLU A 163 4.44 28.86 8.47
CA GLU A 163 5.58 29.66 7.99
C GLU A 163 5.47 30.04 6.51
N CYS A 164 4.42 29.60 5.78
CA CYS A 164 4.26 30.03 4.38
C CYS A 164 4.10 31.56 4.35
N GLN A 165 4.89 32.24 3.53
CA GLN A 165 4.90 33.70 3.37
C GLN A 165 3.68 34.23 2.59
N CYS A 166 2.52 33.58 2.73
CA CYS A 166 1.29 33.98 2.06
C CYS A 166 0.91 35.41 2.45
N GLN A 167 0.59 36.25 1.47
CA GLN A 167 0.15 37.63 1.71
C GLN A 167 -1.13 37.70 2.55
N LYS A 168 -1.98 36.66 2.48
CA LYS A 168 -3.20 36.52 3.27
C LYS A 168 -3.04 35.31 4.19
N LYS A 169 -2.66 35.57 5.44
CA LYS A 169 -2.73 34.55 6.49
C LYS A 169 -4.21 34.28 6.74
N VAL A 170 -4.71 33.20 6.14
CA VAL A 170 -5.99 32.62 6.54
C VAL A 170 -5.74 31.93 7.88
N ASP A 171 -6.70 31.91 8.79
CA ASP A 171 -6.53 31.11 10.01
C ASP A 171 -6.32 29.64 9.60
N PRO A 172 -5.45 28.88 10.27
CA PRO A 172 -5.37 27.45 10.03
C PRO A 172 -6.78 26.87 10.09
N PRO A 173 -7.13 25.89 9.22
CA PRO A 173 -8.33 25.12 9.44
C PRO A 173 -8.29 24.70 10.91
N ARG A 174 -9.39 24.93 11.64
CA ARG A 174 -9.52 24.36 12.97
C ARG A 174 -9.62 22.86 12.79
N PHE A 175 -8.47 22.23 12.58
CA PHE A 175 -8.30 20.83 12.85
C PHE A 175 -8.42 20.75 14.36
N ASP A 176 -9.50 20.17 14.86
CA ASP A 176 -9.52 19.67 16.22
C ASP A 176 -8.53 18.50 16.24
N ILE A 177 -7.23 18.83 16.36
CA ILE A 177 -6.17 17.84 16.54
C ILE A 177 -6.41 17.27 17.93
N MET A 178 -7.04 16.11 17.97
CA MET A 178 -7.28 15.42 19.22
C MET A 178 -6.17 14.38 19.40
N PRO A 179 -5.35 14.51 20.46
CA PRO A 179 -4.38 13.47 20.77
C PRO A 179 -5.15 12.19 21.13
N ALA A 180 -4.77 11.09 20.51
CA ALA A 180 -5.35 9.79 20.77
C ALA A 180 -4.25 8.75 20.94
N VAL A 181 -4.61 7.62 21.53
CA VAL A 181 -3.70 6.50 21.70
C VAL A 181 -4.20 5.36 20.84
N LEU A 182 -3.34 4.87 19.95
CA LEU A 182 -3.58 3.67 19.20
C LEU A 182 -2.91 2.49 19.89
N GLN A 183 -3.71 1.59 20.44
CA GLN A 183 -3.23 0.38 21.08
C GLN A 183 -3.22 -0.77 20.08
N ILE A 184 -2.07 -1.42 19.90
CA ILE A 184 -1.88 -2.61 19.06
C ILE A 184 -1.18 -3.66 19.92
N GLY A 185 -1.90 -4.72 20.30
CA GLY A 185 -1.39 -5.68 21.27
C GLY A 185 -0.98 -5.00 22.59
N SER A 186 0.30 -5.12 22.95
CA SER A 186 0.91 -4.50 24.13
C SER A 186 1.49 -3.10 23.89
N VAL A 187 1.47 -2.59 22.66
CA VAL A 187 2.06 -1.30 22.30
C VAL A 187 1.00 -0.21 22.24
N CYS A 188 1.30 0.94 22.84
CA CYS A 188 0.50 2.16 22.75
C CYS A 188 1.28 3.22 21.97
N LEU A 189 0.67 3.76 20.92
CA LEU A 189 1.26 4.79 20.07
C LEU A 189 0.45 6.07 20.21
N GLY A 190 1.12 7.16 20.56
CA GLY A 190 0.52 8.49 20.47
C GLY A 190 0.28 8.82 19.00
N ILE A 191 -0.96 9.13 18.64
CA ILE A 191 -1.34 9.51 17.28
C ILE A 191 -2.18 10.78 17.30
N GLU A 192 -2.23 11.43 16.14
CA GLU A 192 -3.07 12.59 15.92
C GLU A 192 -4.31 12.22 15.11
N ILE A 193 -5.48 12.59 15.62
CA ILE A 193 -6.73 12.53 14.89
C ILE A 193 -6.98 13.90 14.27
N TRP A 194 -7.15 13.93 12.95
CA TRP A 194 -7.40 15.15 12.19
C TRP A 194 -8.87 15.17 11.78
N SER A 195 -9.61 16.20 12.22
CA SER A 195 -10.98 16.44 11.76
C SER A 195 -10.99 17.48 10.63
N SER A 196 -11.62 17.16 9.50
CA SER A 196 -11.78 18.06 8.36
C SER A 196 -13.22 18.08 7.85
N SER A 197 -13.55 19.00 6.93
CA SER A 197 -14.85 18.98 6.22
C SER A 197 -15.07 17.71 5.38
N SER A 198 -14.00 16.98 5.05
CA SER A 198 -14.05 15.71 4.31
C SER A 198 -14.16 14.46 5.21
N GLY A 199 -14.26 14.66 6.53
CA GLY A 199 -14.32 13.58 7.52
C GLY A 199 -13.11 13.58 8.46
N VAL A 200 -13.05 12.53 9.28
CA VAL A 200 -12.02 12.35 10.30
C VAL A 200 -10.94 11.42 9.75
N ARG A 201 -9.67 11.75 9.97
CA ARG A 201 -8.54 10.93 9.52
C ARG A 201 -7.54 10.70 10.65
N LEU A 202 -6.97 9.51 10.67
CA LEU A 202 -5.82 9.16 11.50
C LEU A 202 -4.56 9.31 10.66
N ASN A 203 -3.58 10.05 11.17
CA ASN A 203 -2.26 10.09 10.56
C ASN A 203 -1.31 9.12 11.28
N PHE A 204 -0.80 8.14 10.55
CA PHE A 204 0.19 7.19 11.02
C PHE A 204 1.47 7.28 10.17
N ALA A 205 2.52 7.89 10.71
CA ALA A 205 3.81 8.03 10.03
C ALA A 205 3.69 8.59 8.59
N GLY A 206 2.79 9.57 8.39
CA GLY A 206 2.53 10.19 7.08
C GLY A 206 1.48 9.48 6.23
N ARG A 207 0.83 8.42 6.73
CA ARG A 207 -0.25 7.71 6.05
C ARG A 207 -1.58 8.02 6.69
N LEU A 208 -2.58 8.36 5.88
CA LEU A 208 -3.91 8.73 6.36
C LEU A 208 -4.88 7.54 6.28
N ALA A 209 -5.56 7.24 7.38
CA ALA A 209 -6.69 6.30 7.40
C ALA A 209 -7.99 7.06 7.75
N ALA A 210 -9.06 6.85 6.98
CA ALA A 210 -10.34 7.50 7.24
C ALA A 210 -11.06 6.86 8.44
N LEU A 211 -11.76 7.68 9.23
CA LEU A 211 -12.68 7.28 10.28
C LEU A 211 -14.07 7.82 9.95
N ASP A 212 -15.10 7.01 10.21
CA ASP A 212 -16.49 7.38 9.95
C ASP A 212 -16.96 8.58 10.78
N SER A 213 -16.40 8.77 11.98
CA SER A 213 -16.74 9.87 12.89
C SER A 213 -15.66 10.07 13.95
N MET A 214 -15.71 11.20 14.67
CA MET A 214 -14.81 11.46 15.79
C MET A 214 -15.08 10.46 16.91
N PRO A 215 -14.07 9.69 17.36
CA PRO A 215 -14.23 8.77 18.47
C PRO A 215 -14.48 9.56 19.76
N ASN A 216 -15.63 9.36 20.38
CA ASN A 216 -15.90 9.76 21.77
C ASN A 216 -15.80 8.57 22.74
N ARG A 217 -15.46 7.39 22.23
CA ARG A 217 -15.28 6.12 22.94
C ARG A 217 -14.20 5.29 22.26
N PRO A 218 -13.62 4.28 22.94
CA PRO A 218 -12.73 3.32 22.31
C PRO A 218 -13.33 2.70 21.04
N ILE A 219 -12.59 2.74 19.93
CA ILE A 219 -13.00 2.15 18.64
C ILE A 219 -12.04 1.02 18.29
N LYS A 220 -12.58 -0.14 17.93
CA LYS A 220 -11.78 -1.22 17.34
C LYS A 220 -11.52 -0.91 15.87
N LEU A 221 -10.26 -1.03 15.48
CA LEU A 221 -9.80 -0.79 14.12
C LEU A 221 -9.08 -2.02 13.60
N GLU A 222 -9.17 -2.22 12.29
CA GLU A 222 -8.34 -3.18 11.57
C GLU A 222 -7.37 -2.38 10.70
N ILE A 223 -6.09 -2.46 11.03
CA ILE A 223 -5.04 -1.70 10.35
C ILE A 223 -4.23 -2.66 9.48
N PRO A 224 -4.24 -2.51 8.16
CA PRO A 224 -3.38 -3.31 7.27
C PRO A 224 -1.92 -3.21 7.72
N LYS A 225 -1.22 -4.34 7.78
CA LYS A 225 0.20 -4.34 8.20
C LYS A 225 1.07 -3.42 7.35
N SER A 226 0.69 -3.23 6.09
CA SER A 226 1.41 -2.35 5.16
C SER A 226 1.54 -0.92 5.67
N ILE A 227 0.62 -0.45 6.52
CA ILE A 227 0.62 0.89 7.13
C ILE A 227 1.55 0.96 8.35
N LEU A 228 1.76 -0.15 9.05
CA LEU A 228 2.54 -0.21 10.28
C LEU A 228 4.02 -0.44 9.97
N SER A 229 4.91 0.20 10.74
CA SER A 229 6.34 -0.06 10.60
C SER A 229 6.67 -1.48 11.13
N PRO A 230 7.69 -2.17 10.58
CA PRO A 230 8.10 -3.48 11.09
C PRO A 230 8.44 -3.47 12.59
N ILE A 231 8.98 -2.36 13.10
CA ILE A 231 9.30 -2.18 14.52
C ILE A 231 8.04 -2.18 15.37
N VAL A 232 6.97 -1.50 14.92
CA VAL A 232 5.69 -1.48 15.64
C VAL A 232 5.05 -2.86 15.69
N LEU A 233 5.06 -3.58 14.57
CA LEU A 233 4.54 -4.95 14.52
C LEU A 233 5.31 -5.89 15.46
N TRP A 234 6.65 -5.77 15.47
CA TRP A 234 7.52 -6.55 16.34
C TRP A 234 7.27 -6.23 17.82
N LEU A 235 7.25 -4.95 18.21
CA LEU A 235 6.97 -4.52 19.58
C LEU A 235 5.56 -4.94 20.05
N ALA A 236 4.58 -4.88 19.15
CA ALA A 236 3.20 -5.27 19.44
C ALA A 236 3.04 -6.79 19.58
N GLY A 237 4.04 -7.57 19.17
CA GLY A 237 4.00 -9.03 19.18
C GLY A 237 2.89 -9.60 18.29
N THR A 238 2.45 -8.86 17.27
CA THR A 238 1.34 -9.28 16.40
C THR A 238 1.83 -9.67 15.01
N THR A 239 1.32 -10.79 14.54
CA THR A 239 1.50 -11.28 13.17
C THR A 239 0.17 -11.31 12.40
N ASP A 240 -0.88 -10.67 12.91
CA ASP A 240 -2.21 -10.59 12.27
C ASP A 240 -2.20 -9.56 11.13
N ASP A 241 -2.79 -9.91 9.97
CA ASP A 241 -3.06 -8.97 8.87
C ASP A 241 -4.54 -9.08 8.46
N PRO A 242 -5.37 -8.04 8.68
CA PRO A 242 -5.02 -6.75 9.30
C PRO A 242 -4.71 -6.89 10.81
N ALA A 243 -3.83 -6.01 11.30
CA ALA A 243 -3.53 -5.92 12.72
C ALA A 243 -4.75 -5.33 13.46
N LYS A 244 -5.17 -6.01 14.52
CA LYS A 244 -6.25 -5.51 15.38
C LYS A 244 -5.72 -4.42 16.29
N ALA A 245 -6.35 -3.26 16.23
CA ALA A 245 -6.00 -2.10 17.02
C ALA A 245 -7.22 -1.56 17.78
N MET A 246 -6.96 -0.78 18.82
CA MET A 246 -7.97 -0.05 19.56
C MET A 246 -7.55 1.42 19.65
N LEU A 247 -8.38 2.29 19.09
CA LEU A 247 -8.21 3.74 19.19
C LEU A 247 -8.89 4.24 20.45
N LEU A 248 -8.10 4.81 21.36
CA LEU A 248 -8.55 5.39 22.62
C LEU A 248 -8.58 6.92 22.47
N PRO A 249 -9.76 7.54 22.43
CA PRO A 249 -9.88 8.99 22.45
C PRO A 249 -9.57 9.53 23.86
N ASN A 250 -8.89 10.67 23.91
CA ASN A 250 -8.41 11.35 25.12
C ASN A 250 -7.27 10.66 25.87
N TYR A 251 -6.25 11.47 26.19
CA TYR A 251 -5.02 11.07 26.88
C TYR A 251 -5.19 10.84 28.40
N GLU A 252 -6.41 11.00 28.95
CA GLU A 252 -6.66 10.88 30.40
C GLU A 252 -6.41 9.45 30.96
N LEU A 253 -6.07 8.48 30.10
CA LEU A 253 -5.82 7.10 30.49
C LEU A 253 -4.34 6.74 30.69
N PHE A 254 -3.40 7.65 30.45
CA PHE A 254 -2.13 7.52 31.15
C PHE A 254 -2.36 8.06 32.55
N PRO A 255 -2.31 7.23 33.62
CA PRO A 255 -2.05 7.80 34.94
C PRO A 255 -0.82 8.68 34.73
N GLN A 256 -0.94 9.97 35.02
CA GLN A 256 0.25 10.76 35.20
C GLN A 256 1.02 9.99 36.26
N ALA A 257 2.04 9.25 35.85
CA ALA A 257 3.01 8.75 36.78
C ALA A 257 3.52 10.04 37.41
N GLU A 258 3.04 10.32 38.62
CA GLU A 258 3.62 11.36 39.45
C GLU A 258 5.09 10.98 39.49
N LEU A 259 5.89 11.68 38.69
CA LEU A 259 7.32 11.65 38.82
C LEU A 259 7.53 12.14 40.24
N SER A 260 7.75 11.18 41.14
CA SER A 260 8.15 11.44 42.51
C SER A 260 9.19 12.56 42.46
N PRO A 261 9.05 13.64 43.26
CA PRO A 261 10.05 14.70 43.33
C PRO A 261 11.47 14.20 43.64
N GLN A 262 11.61 12.93 44.07
CA GLN A 262 12.90 12.29 44.33
C GLN A 262 13.61 11.77 43.07
N ALA A 263 12.97 11.75 41.90
CA ALA A 263 13.59 11.34 40.63
C ALA A 263 14.35 12.46 39.91
N GLN A 264 14.40 13.68 40.47
CA GLN A 264 15.09 14.83 39.86
C GLN A 264 16.54 15.05 40.32
N THR A 265 17.12 14.15 41.15
CA THR A 265 18.46 14.38 41.73
C THR A 265 19.56 13.40 41.33
N GLU A 266 19.31 12.44 40.45
CA GLU A 266 20.38 11.59 39.92
C GLU A 266 20.23 11.46 38.41
N ILE A 267 20.76 12.45 37.68
CA ILE A 267 21.23 12.21 36.31
C ILE A 267 22.54 11.44 36.50
N PRO A 268 22.64 10.15 36.13
CA PRO A 268 23.93 9.47 36.10
C PRO A 268 24.81 10.24 35.12
N GLN A 269 25.96 10.71 35.60
CA GLN A 269 26.98 11.27 34.72
C GLN A 269 27.27 10.26 33.61
N GLU A 270 27.21 10.73 32.36
CA GLU A 270 27.62 10.09 31.12
C GLU A 270 28.24 8.70 31.30
N GLU A 271 27.41 7.66 31.21
CA GLU A 271 27.94 6.36 30.82
C GLU A 271 28.60 6.54 29.45
N SER A 272 29.87 6.16 29.41
CA SER A 272 30.76 6.47 28.31
C SER A 272 30.19 5.95 26.99
N PHE A 273 30.25 6.76 25.94
CA PHE A 273 29.83 6.38 24.59
C PHE A 273 30.44 5.03 24.11
N THR A 274 31.55 4.62 24.73
CA THR A 274 32.23 3.34 24.58
C THR A 274 31.36 2.14 24.95
N ASP A 275 30.53 2.21 25.98
CA ASP A 275 29.72 1.06 26.44
C ASP A 275 28.57 0.77 25.47
N LEU A 276 27.96 1.81 24.88
CA LEU A 276 26.93 1.67 23.84
C LEU A 276 27.49 1.17 22.50
N VAL A 277 28.74 1.51 22.18
CA VAL A 277 29.44 0.99 21.00
C VAL A 277 29.78 -0.49 21.19
N GLN A 278 30.24 -0.86 22.38
CA GLN A 278 30.55 -2.25 22.71
C GLN A 278 29.30 -3.15 22.70
N LEU A 279 28.17 -2.67 23.23
CA LEU A 279 26.88 -3.37 23.15
C LEU A 279 26.39 -3.56 21.70
N LYS A 280 26.65 -2.60 20.82
CA LYS A 280 26.34 -2.74 19.38
C LYS A 280 27.24 -3.76 18.69
N GLU A 281 28.53 -3.81 19.02
CA GLU A 281 29.46 -4.78 18.46
C GLU A 281 29.17 -6.21 18.95
N GLU A 282 28.85 -6.38 20.23
CA GLU A 282 28.45 -7.68 20.78
C GLU A 282 27.15 -8.19 20.15
N SER A 283 26.17 -7.29 19.94
CA SER A 283 24.91 -7.61 19.25
C SER A 283 25.16 -7.99 17.78
N ALA A 284 26.02 -7.27 17.08
CA ALA A 284 26.38 -7.58 15.69
C ALA A 284 27.14 -8.91 15.56
N GLN A 285 28.00 -9.25 16.53
CA GLN A 285 28.69 -10.55 16.58
C GLN A 285 27.74 -11.71 16.87
N ALA A 286 26.77 -11.53 17.76
CA ALA A 286 25.75 -12.54 18.04
C ALA A 286 24.91 -12.85 16.80
N ILE A 287 24.51 -11.83 16.05
CA ILE A 287 23.76 -11.99 14.79
C ILE A 287 24.60 -12.73 13.74
N ARG A 288 25.89 -12.38 13.59
CA ARG A 288 26.78 -13.07 12.63
C ARG A 288 26.97 -14.55 12.96
N LYS A 289 27.12 -14.89 14.25
CA LYS A 289 27.23 -16.29 14.70
C LYS A 289 25.95 -17.09 14.39
N TYR A 290 24.78 -16.48 14.62
CA TYR A 290 23.49 -17.10 14.32
C TYR A 290 23.31 -17.37 12.82
N VAL A 291 23.67 -16.41 11.96
CA VAL A 291 23.60 -16.60 10.50
C VAL A 291 24.58 -17.67 10.00
N GLN A 292 25.78 -17.77 10.60
CA GLN A 292 26.74 -18.81 10.24
C GLN A 292 26.32 -20.21 10.69
N SER A 293 25.63 -20.35 11.83
CA SER A 293 25.11 -21.65 12.28
C SER A 293 23.97 -22.17 11.39
N ASP A 294 23.12 -21.29 10.87
CA ASP A 294 22.02 -21.68 9.98
C ASP A 294 22.52 -22.11 8.58
N ILE A 295 23.62 -21.54 8.10
CA ILE A 295 24.22 -21.91 6.80
C ILE A 295 24.95 -23.27 6.87
N MET A 296 25.42 -23.69 8.04
CA MET A 296 26.16 -24.95 8.22
C MET A 296 25.25 -26.15 8.53
N MET A 297 23.94 -25.94 8.70
CA MET A 297 22.94 -26.99 8.98
C MET A 297 21.93 -27.22 7.84
N GLY A 298 22.11 -26.57 6.68
CA GLY A 298 21.34 -26.80 5.45
C GLY A 298 22.22 -27.28 4.31
#